data_AF-A0AAJ0EST5-F1
#
_entry.id   AF-A0AAJ0EST5-F1
#
_cell.length_a   1.000
_cell.length_b   1.000
_cell.length_c   1.000
_cell.angle_alpha   90.00
_cell.angle_beta   90.00
_cell.angle_gamma   90.00
#
_symmetry.space_group_name_H-M   'P 1'
#
loop_
_entity.id
_entity.type
_entity.pdbx_description
1 polymer ?
#
loop_
_entity_poly.entity_id
_entity_poly.type
_entity_poly.pdbx_seq_one_letter_code
_entity_poly.pdbx_strand_id
1 'polypeptide(L)'
;MKDIVRTRPPNQDSLSENNIQWIRSCLEVCQKNHARCNKYRQQMQSLRQPSYVLDLGSCGDGQIRLIEPGKNIDFTILTYCWGQPPPDCTTTSTNLQYRLAGFPLKDLPKTIRDAIEVTLALGLQHLWVDALCILQ
;
A
#
# COMPACT_ATOMS: atom_id res chain seq x y z
N MET A 1 34.66 24.37 -0.31
CA MET A 1 34.08 23.92 0.98
C MET A 1 32.67 23.44 0.68
N LYS A 2 32.30 22.21 1.03
CA LYS A 2 30.95 21.67 0.76
C LYS A 2 30.00 22.25 1.80
N ASP A 3 28.95 22.94 1.36
CA ASP A 3 27.88 23.41 2.24
C ASP A 3 27.22 22.22 2.92
N ILE A 4 27.40 22.12 4.24
CA ILE A 4 26.73 21.11 5.06
C ILE A 4 25.29 21.57 5.20
N VAL A 5 24.39 20.96 4.43
CA VAL A 5 22.95 21.14 4.60
C VAL A 5 22.59 20.60 5.98
N ARG A 6 22.28 21.50 6.92
CA ARG A 6 21.76 21.13 8.24
C ARG A 6 20.35 20.59 8.06
N THR A 7 20.22 19.27 7.99
CA THR A 7 18.92 18.61 7.96
C THR A 7 18.39 18.42 9.39
N ARG A 8 17.07 18.44 9.53
CA ARG A 8 16.41 18.01 10.77
C ARG A 8 16.82 16.55 11.02
N PRO A 9 17.24 16.17 12.24
CA PRO A 9 17.55 14.78 12.54
C PRO A 9 16.33 13.91 12.19
N PRO A 10 16.53 12.77 11.51
CA PRO A 10 15.42 11.91 11.11
C PRO A 10 14.68 11.48 12.38
N ASN A 11 13.36 11.61 12.34
CA ASN A 11 12.52 11.08 13.40
C ASN A 11 12.72 9.56 13.43
N GLN A 12 13.16 9.04 14.58
CA GLN A 12 13.47 7.62 14.72
C GLN A 12 12.21 6.74 14.69
N ASP A 13 11.05 7.33 14.99
CA ASP A 13 9.76 6.68 14.83
C ASP A 13 9.10 7.14 13.52
N SER A 14 9.26 6.30 12.49
CA SER A 14 8.69 6.52 11.17
C SER A 14 7.17 6.70 11.19
N LEU A 15 6.47 6.00 12.10
CA LEU A 15 5.01 6.00 12.23
C LEU A 15 4.51 6.96 13.33
N SER A 16 5.37 7.84 13.85
CA SER A 16 4.95 8.85 14.83
C SER A 16 3.79 9.70 14.31
N GLU A 17 2.91 10.11 15.22
CA GLU A 17 1.72 10.90 14.89
C GLU A 17 2.04 12.12 14.03
N ASN A 18 3.15 12.81 14.34
CA ASN A 18 3.59 13.98 13.56
C ASN A 18 3.91 13.65 12.10
N ASN A 19 4.54 12.50 11.83
CA ASN A 19 4.87 12.08 10.46
C ASN A 19 3.60 11.69 9.72
N ILE A 20 2.71 10.92 10.36
CA ILE A 20 1.44 10.51 9.76
C ILE A 20 0.56 11.72 9.44
N GLN A 21 0.45 12.68 10.37
CA GLN A 21 -0.27 13.93 10.15
C GLN A 21 0.31 14.75 9.01
N TRP A 22 1.64 14.81 8.90
CA TRP A 22 2.29 15.47 7.78
C TRP A 22 1.97 14.78 6.44
N ILE A 23 2.06 13.45 6.36
CA ILE A 23 1.71 12.69 5.14
C ILE A 23 0.25 12.93 4.77
N ARG A 24 -0.68 12.84 5.74
CA ARG A 24 -2.11 13.14 5.53
C ARG A 24 -2.30 14.55 4.96
N SER A 25 -1.64 15.55 5.55
CA SER A 25 -1.71 16.94 5.09
C SER A 25 -1.22 17.09 3.64
N CYS A 26 -0.11 16.44 3.28
CA CYS A 26 0.40 16.43 1.90
C CYS A 26 -0.58 15.77 0.92
N LEU A 27 -1.21 14.65 1.31
CA LEU A 27 -2.22 13.98 0.50
C LEU A 27 -3.45 14.87 0.30
N GLU A 28 -3.93 15.51 1.36
CA GLU A 28 -5.07 16.44 1.28
C GLU A 28 -4.80 17.63 0.36
N VAL A 29 -3.62 18.23 0.46
CA VAL A 29 -3.20 19.33 -0.43
C VAL A 29 -3.18 18.85 -1.88
N CYS A 30 -2.65 17.66 -2.14
CA CYS A 30 -2.63 17.07 -3.48
C CYS A 30 -4.05 16.88 -4.02
N GLN A 31 -4.96 16.31 -3.22
CA GLN A 31 -6.34 16.05 -3.60
C GLN A 31 -7.18 17.32 -3.79
N LYS A 32 -6.91 18.39 -3.03
CA LYS A 32 -7.69 19.64 -3.09
C LYS A 32 -7.13 20.63 -4.10
N ASN A 33 -5.82 20.75 -4.21
CA ASN A 33 -5.17 21.89 -4.87
C ASN A 33 -4.45 21.53 -6.17
N HIS A 34 -4.14 20.26 -6.43
CA HIS A 34 -3.39 19.88 -7.64
C HIS A 34 -4.33 19.42 -8.77
N ALA A 35 -4.77 20.36 -9.61
CA ALA A 35 -5.65 20.10 -10.75
C ALA A 35 -5.12 18.99 -11.69
N ARG A 36 -3.80 18.95 -11.92
CA ARG A 36 -3.16 17.90 -12.74
C ARG A 36 -3.31 16.52 -12.12
N CYS A 37 -3.08 16.38 -10.82
CA CYS A 37 -3.22 15.11 -10.09
C CYS A 37 -4.67 14.63 -10.11
N ASN A 38 -5.62 15.53 -9.88
CA ASN A 38 -7.05 15.20 -9.89
C ASN A 38 -7.53 14.74 -11.27
N LYS A 39 -7.06 15.38 -12.35
CA LYS A 39 -7.36 14.95 -13.71
C LYS A 39 -6.87 13.53 -13.99
N TYR A 40 -5.64 13.19 -13.60
CA TYR A 40 -5.13 11.83 -13.74
C TYR A 40 -5.90 10.81 -12.90
N ARG A 41 -6.27 11.16 -11.66
CA ARG A 41 -7.07 10.26 -10.81
C ARG A 41 -8.43 9.95 -11.45
N GLN A 42 -9.12 10.95 -11.98
CA GLN A 42 -10.39 10.76 -12.71
C GLN A 42 -10.22 9.89 -13.96
N GLN A 43 -9.13 10.08 -14.71
CA GLN A 43 -8.81 9.24 -15.86
C GLN A 43 -8.46 7.80 -15.46
N MET A 44 -7.76 7.61 -14.34
CA MET A 44 -7.43 6.27 -13.85
C MET A 44 -8.66 5.49 -13.37
N GLN A 45 -9.69 6.17 -12.85
CA GLN A 45 -10.94 5.51 -12.48
C GLN A 45 -11.66 4.87 -13.68
N SER A 46 -11.44 5.37 -14.90
CA SER A 46 -11.99 4.77 -16.12
C SER A 46 -11.10 3.68 -16.74
N LEU A 47 -9.88 3.48 -16.22
CA LEU A 47 -8.98 2.40 -16.65
C LEU A 47 -9.34 1.06 -15.99
N ARG A 48 -8.83 -0.02 -16.59
CA ARG A 48 -8.98 -1.38 -16.06
C ARG A 48 -8.36 -1.46 -14.65
N GLN A 49 -9.17 -1.87 -13.69
CA GLN A 49 -8.75 -2.10 -12.30
C GLN A 49 -7.76 -3.27 -12.22
N PRO A 50 -6.88 -3.31 -11.21
CA PRO A 50 -6.04 -4.48 -10.99
C PRO A 50 -6.91 -5.72 -10.76
N SER A 51 -6.43 -6.90 -11.16
CA SER A 51 -7.16 -8.16 -10.97
C SER A 51 -7.39 -8.47 -9.49
N TYR A 52 -6.44 -8.09 -8.64
CA TYR A 52 -6.51 -8.29 -7.20
C TYR A 52 -5.98 -7.08 -6.42
N VAL A 53 -6.44 -6.94 -5.19
CA VAL A 53 -5.90 -6.00 -4.19
C VAL A 53 -5.96 -6.65 -2.81
N LEU A 54 -5.09 -6.24 -1.89
CA LEU A 54 -5.18 -6.67 -0.49
C LEU A 54 -6.23 -5.84 0.24
N ASP A 55 -7.17 -6.51 0.88
CA ASP A 55 -8.05 -5.95 1.92
C ASP A 55 -7.38 -6.13 3.28
N LEU A 56 -7.12 -5.01 3.96
CA LEU A 56 -6.31 -4.94 5.18
C LEU A 56 -7.13 -5.05 6.47
N GLY A 57 -8.43 -5.31 6.40
CA GLY A 57 -9.20 -5.57 7.62
C GLY A 57 -10.68 -5.20 7.57
N SER A 58 -11.32 -5.19 6.40
CA SER A 58 -12.77 -4.92 6.31
C SER A 58 -13.61 -5.90 7.15
N CYS A 59 -13.10 -7.10 7.45
CA CYS A 59 -13.78 -8.12 8.25
C CYS A 59 -13.51 -8.04 9.77
N GLY A 60 -12.56 -7.23 10.24
CA GLY A 60 -12.28 -7.05 11.67
C GLY A 60 -11.68 -8.25 12.41
N ASP A 61 -11.28 -9.31 11.70
CA ASP A 61 -10.75 -10.57 12.26
C ASP A 61 -9.21 -10.64 12.26
N GLY A 62 -8.54 -9.54 11.90
CA GLY A 62 -7.08 -9.42 11.87
C GLY A 62 -6.42 -10.19 10.72
N GLN A 63 -7.21 -10.75 9.79
CA GLN A 63 -6.71 -11.43 8.59
C GLN A 63 -6.64 -10.46 7.42
N ILE A 64 -5.63 -10.64 6.57
CA ILE A 64 -5.52 -9.95 5.29
C ILE A 64 -6.03 -10.88 4.21
N ARG A 65 -6.79 -10.33 3.28
CA ARG A 65 -7.36 -11.09 2.16
C ARG A 65 -6.92 -10.50 0.84
N LEU A 66 -6.68 -11.37 -0.12
CA LEU A 66 -6.68 -10.97 -1.51
C LEU A 66 -8.13 -10.90 -1.97
N ILE A 67 -8.54 -9.81 -2.61
CA ILE A 67 -9.90 -9.64 -3.14
C ILE A 67 -9.85 -9.19 -4.59
N GLU A 68 -10.88 -9.55 -5.35
CA GLU A 68 -11.14 -8.96 -6.66
C GLU A 68 -11.81 -7.59 -6.43
N PRO A 69 -11.17 -6.48 -6.80
CA PRO A 69 -11.71 -5.16 -6.50
C PRO A 69 -12.99 -4.88 -7.30
N GLY A 70 -13.98 -4.28 -6.64
CA GLY A 70 -15.15 -3.72 -7.30
C GLY A 70 -14.82 -2.49 -8.15
N LYS A 71 -15.84 -1.89 -8.76
CA LYS A 71 -15.68 -0.61 -9.47
C LYS A 71 -15.36 0.51 -8.47
N ASN A 72 -14.42 1.38 -8.83
CA ASN A 72 -14.05 2.59 -8.09
C ASN A 72 -13.51 2.34 -6.66
N ILE A 73 -12.69 1.31 -6.48
CA ILE A 73 -12.00 1.12 -5.21
C ILE A 73 -10.80 2.07 -5.10
N ASP A 74 -10.63 2.71 -3.95
CA ASP A 74 -9.42 3.46 -3.63
C ASP A 74 -8.41 2.53 -2.96
N PHE A 75 -7.19 2.52 -3.47
CA PHE A 75 -6.09 1.70 -2.95
C PHE A 75 -4.76 2.45 -3.02
N THR A 76 -3.82 2.06 -2.16
CA THR A 76 -2.42 2.49 -2.23
C THR A 76 -1.58 1.49 -2.99
N ILE A 77 -0.46 1.93 -3.56
CA ILE A 77 0.48 1.05 -4.27
C ILE A 77 1.80 1.03 -3.50
N LEU A 78 2.28 -0.17 -3.16
CA LEU A 78 3.67 -0.37 -2.81
C LEU A 78 4.46 -0.70 -4.07
N THR A 79 5.38 0.19 -4.45
CA THR A 79 6.36 -0.07 -5.51
C THR A 79 7.73 -0.26 -4.86
N TYR A 80 8.33 -1.43 -5.07
CA TYR A 80 9.61 -1.81 -4.46
C TYR A 80 10.33 -2.86 -5.31
N CYS A 81 11.64 -2.96 -5.16
CA CYS A 81 12.41 -4.05 -5.76
C CYS A 81 12.31 -5.30 -4.86
N TRP A 82 11.94 -6.45 -5.43
CA TRP A 82 11.66 -7.69 -4.68
C TRP A 82 12.88 -8.29 -3.96
N GLY A 83 14.08 -7.82 -4.27
CA GLY A 83 15.32 -8.50 -3.86
C GLY A 83 15.54 -9.78 -4.67
N GLN A 84 16.62 -10.49 -4.36
CA GLN A 84 16.94 -11.80 -4.95
C GLN A 84 17.34 -12.77 -3.84
N PRO A 85 16.82 -14.01 -3.83
CA PRO A 85 15.78 -14.57 -4.73
C PRO A 85 14.38 -13.97 -4.49
N PRO A 86 13.39 -14.21 -5.39
CA PRO A 86 12.02 -13.73 -5.21
C PRO A 86 11.48 -14.19 -3.85
N PRO A 87 10.71 -13.35 -3.14
CA PRO A 87 10.21 -13.73 -1.83
C PRO A 87 9.24 -14.91 -1.95
N ASP A 88 9.27 -15.84 -0.98
CA ASP A 88 8.29 -16.92 -0.79
C ASP A 88 6.83 -16.42 -0.55
N CYS A 89 6.62 -15.12 -0.76
CA CYS A 89 5.42 -14.37 -0.50
C CYS A 89 4.63 -14.08 -1.80
N THR A 90 4.95 -14.70 -2.92
CA THR A 90 4.21 -14.48 -4.17
C THR A 90 2.85 -15.20 -4.20
N THR A 91 1.93 -14.70 -5.02
CA THR A 91 0.66 -15.38 -5.30
C THR A 91 0.79 -16.26 -6.54
N THR A 92 0.47 -17.53 -6.39
CA THR A 92 0.50 -18.55 -7.44
C THR A 92 -0.85 -19.26 -7.50
N SER A 93 -1.13 -19.98 -8.60
CA SER A 93 -2.38 -20.74 -8.72
C SER A 93 -2.59 -21.75 -7.59
N THR A 94 -1.52 -22.25 -6.96
CA THR A 94 -1.61 -23.22 -5.86
C THR A 94 -1.98 -22.58 -4.53
N ASN A 95 -1.60 -21.31 -4.28
CA ASN A 95 -1.88 -20.62 -3.01
C ASN A 95 -2.97 -19.55 -3.11
N LEU A 96 -3.53 -19.31 -4.31
CA LEU A 96 -4.55 -18.29 -4.55
C LEU A 96 -5.77 -18.45 -3.63
N GLN A 97 -6.32 -19.67 -3.53
CA GLN A 97 -7.50 -19.93 -2.68
C GLN A 97 -7.24 -19.64 -1.20
N TYR A 98 -6.04 -19.96 -0.71
CA TYR A 98 -5.61 -19.62 0.65
C TYR A 98 -5.56 -18.10 0.84
N ARG A 99 -5.00 -17.36 -0.12
CA ARG A 99 -4.90 -15.90 -0.05
C ARG A 99 -6.26 -15.19 -0.14
N LEU A 100 -7.21 -15.75 -0.89
CA LEU A 100 -8.59 -15.26 -0.95
C LEU A 100 -9.35 -15.49 0.36
N ALA A 101 -9.13 -16.64 1.01
CA ALA A 101 -9.78 -16.98 2.28
C ALA A 101 -9.31 -16.08 3.44
N GLY A 102 -8.02 -15.77 3.45
CA GLY A 102 -7.38 -14.89 4.42
C GLY A 102 -6.15 -15.53 5.03
N PHE A 103 -5.15 -14.70 5.30
CA PHE A 103 -3.86 -15.13 5.84
C PHE A 103 -3.30 -14.07 6.79
N PRO A 104 -2.45 -14.47 7.75
CA PRO A 104 -2.00 -13.57 8.79
C PRO A 104 -0.89 -12.63 8.31
N LEU A 105 -0.92 -11.37 8.77
CA LEU A 105 0.08 -10.34 8.48
C LEU A 105 1.52 -10.83 8.73
N LYS A 106 1.73 -11.64 9.77
CA LYS A 106 3.06 -12.13 10.19
C LYS A 106 3.79 -12.95 9.12
N ASP A 107 3.06 -13.53 8.17
CA ASP A 107 3.64 -14.35 7.09
C ASP A 107 4.26 -13.47 5.98
N LEU A 108 4.04 -12.15 6.06
CA LEU A 108 4.54 -11.20 5.07
C LEU A 108 5.96 -10.69 5.40
N PRO A 109 6.80 -10.45 4.38
CA PRO A 109 8.05 -9.72 4.50
C PRO A 109 7.86 -8.40 5.24
N LYS A 110 8.88 -8.01 6.02
CA LYS A 110 8.84 -6.79 6.84
C LYS A 110 8.45 -5.55 6.03
N THR A 111 9.00 -5.37 4.83
CA THR A 111 8.66 -4.24 3.94
C THR A 111 7.17 -4.15 3.62
N ILE A 112 6.51 -5.29 3.39
CA ILE A 112 5.08 -5.32 3.09
C ILE A 112 4.28 -5.04 4.37
N ARG A 113 4.71 -5.57 5.52
CA ARG A 113 4.08 -5.27 6.82
C ARG A 113 4.16 -3.78 7.16
N ASP A 114 5.33 -3.18 7.03
CA ASP A 114 5.55 -1.75 7.26
C ASP A 114 4.66 -0.92 6.31
N ALA A 115 4.51 -1.32 5.04
CA ALA A 115 3.62 -0.65 4.09
C ALA A 115 2.14 -0.78 4.49
N ILE A 116 1.71 -1.94 4.99
CA ILE A 116 0.34 -2.14 5.50
C ILE A 116 0.07 -1.25 6.71
N GLU A 117 1.00 -1.17 7.65
CA GLU A 117 0.89 -0.30 8.82
C GLU A 117 0.76 1.17 8.41
N VAL A 118 1.58 1.63 7.44
CA VAL A 118 1.45 2.99 6.88
C VAL A 118 0.09 3.19 6.22
N THR A 119 -0.38 2.25 5.38
CA THR A 119 -1.67 2.36 4.70
C THR A 119 -2.83 2.48 5.70
N LEU A 120 -2.84 1.64 6.73
CA LEU A 120 -3.83 1.69 7.81
C LEU A 120 -3.72 2.99 8.61
N ALA A 121 -2.51 3.44 8.93
CA ALA A 121 -2.28 4.72 9.61
C ALA A 121 -2.75 5.91 8.77
N LEU A 122 -2.79 5.81 7.44
CA LEU A 122 -3.37 6.84 6.57
C LEU A 122 -4.90 6.77 6.47
N GLY A 123 -5.54 5.80 7.11
CA GLY A 123 -6.99 5.59 7.07
C GLY A 123 -7.46 4.91 5.79
N LEU A 124 -6.55 4.23 5.07
CA LEU A 124 -6.82 3.51 3.83
C LEU A 124 -6.90 2.02 4.13
N GLN A 125 -7.75 1.30 3.38
CA GLN A 125 -8.08 -0.10 3.67
C GLN A 125 -7.53 -1.08 2.62
N HIS A 126 -7.09 -0.57 1.48
CA HIS A 126 -6.66 -1.40 0.36
C HIS A 126 -5.23 -1.08 -0.07
N LEU A 127 -4.44 -2.12 -0.25
CA LEU A 127 -3.05 -2.03 -0.70
C LEU A 127 -2.82 -2.96 -1.89
N TRP A 128 -2.23 -2.43 -2.95
CA TRP A 128 -1.75 -3.20 -4.07
C TRP A 128 -0.23 -3.40 -3.95
N VAL A 129 0.18 -4.66 -4.02
CA VAL A 129 1.58 -5.09 -4.00
C VAL A 129 1.75 -6.07 -5.15
N ASP A 130 2.63 -5.77 -6.09
CA ASP A 130 2.90 -6.58 -7.28
C ASP A 130 3.12 -8.07 -6.98
N ALA A 131 3.96 -8.43 -6.00
CA ALA A 131 4.25 -9.81 -5.62
C ALA A 131 2.98 -10.59 -5.18
N LEU A 132 2.00 -9.91 -4.60
CA LEU A 132 0.79 -10.52 -4.04
C LEU A 132 -0.45 -10.37 -4.95
N CYS A 133 -0.53 -9.26 -5.68
CA CYS A 133 -1.71 -8.89 -6.46
C CYS A 133 -1.60 -9.29 -7.94
N ILE A 134 -0.45 -9.81 -8.36
CA ILE A 134 -0.24 -10.40 -9.69
C ILE A 134 -0.03 -11.90 -9.51
N LEU A 135 -0.88 -12.69 -10.17
CA LEU A 135 -0.72 -14.13 -10.25
C LEU A 135 0.52 -14.44 -11.11
N GLN A 136 1.51 -15.14 -10.52
CA GLN A 136 2.75 -15.53 -11.19
C GLN A 136 2.58 -16.80 -12.03
#